data_AF-A0A7X0NGK1-F1
#
_entry.id   AF-A0A7X0NGK1-F1
#
_cell.length_a   1.000
_cell.length_b   1.000
_cell.length_c   1.000
_cell.angle_alpha   90.00
_cell.angle_beta   90.00
_cell.angle_gamma   90.00
#
_symmetry.space_group_name_H-M   'P 1'
#
loop_
_entity.id
_entity.type
_entity.pdbx_description
1 polymer ?
#
loop_
_entity_poly.entity_id
_entity_poly.type
_entity_poly.pdbx_seq_one_letter_code
_entity_poly.pdbx_strand_id
1 'polypeptide(L)'
;MISLDISGSRGKLYGYKGINGVPDAIFRHLVKPKYIVGELKGRRLNPKAKIRGYEYAQIMLYIGILKKKYWLSSVEGRLVYKDSVKHIYFERNLFNEIIRMKPAALTVINRLQ
;
A
#
# COMPACT_ATOMS: atom_id res chain seq x y z
N MET A 1 -3.67 2.10 18.53
CA MET A 1 -4.45 1.01 17.93
C MET A 1 -3.65 0.48 16.75
N ILE A 2 -3.20 -0.76 16.88
CA ILE A 2 -2.42 -1.50 15.88
C ILE A 2 -3.41 -2.39 15.13
N SER A 3 -3.41 -2.35 13.79
CA SER A 3 -4.12 -3.35 12.97
C SER A 3 -3.03 -4.14 12.26
N LEU A 4 -2.77 -5.36 12.73
CA LEU A 4 -1.79 -6.29 12.17
C LEU A 4 -2.55 -7.44 11.53
N ASP A 5 -2.33 -7.73 10.25
CA ASP A 5 -2.85 -8.93 9.58
C ASP A 5 -1.80 -10.06 9.67
N ILE A 6 -1.38 -10.36 10.90
CA ILE A 6 -0.56 -11.51 11.22
C ILE A 6 -1.38 -12.30 12.24
N SER A 7 -1.84 -13.49 11.88
CA SER A 7 -2.65 -14.41 12.68
C SER A 7 -4.14 -14.08 12.87
N GLY A 8 -4.97 -14.31 11.84
CA GLY A 8 -6.39 -14.66 12.04
C GLY A 8 -7.39 -13.52 12.30
N SER A 9 -6.96 -12.26 12.40
CA SER A 9 -7.89 -11.13 12.36
C SER A 9 -8.29 -10.84 10.92
N ARG A 10 -9.59 -10.71 10.60
CA ARG A 10 -10.02 -10.28 9.25
C ARG A 10 -9.39 -8.92 8.93
N GLY A 11 -8.41 -8.89 8.02
CA GLY A 11 -7.78 -7.68 7.54
C GLY A 11 -8.82 -6.62 7.15
N LYS A 12 -8.57 -5.38 7.52
CA LYS A 12 -9.51 -4.29 7.26
C LYS A 12 -9.41 -3.87 5.79
N LEU A 13 -10.54 -3.88 5.09
CA LEU A 13 -10.63 -3.40 3.72
C LEU A 13 -10.56 -1.86 3.66
N TYR A 14 -9.69 -1.34 2.80
CA TYR A 14 -9.59 0.08 2.49
C TYR A 14 -9.91 0.31 1.02
N GLY A 15 -10.77 1.29 0.74
CA GLY A 15 -11.28 1.57 -0.60
C GLY A 15 -11.24 3.04 -0.98
N TYR A 16 -10.98 3.31 -2.27
CA TYR A 16 -11.10 4.63 -2.88
C TYR A 16 -11.42 4.49 -4.37
N LYS A 17 -12.45 5.21 -4.87
CA LYS A 17 -12.89 5.16 -6.28
C LYS A 17 -13.10 3.74 -6.83
N GLY A 18 -13.63 2.86 -5.97
CA GLY A 18 -13.88 1.45 -6.28
C GLY A 18 -12.61 0.64 -6.57
N ILE A 19 -11.45 1.07 -6.05
CA ILE A 19 -10.26 0.26 -5.89
C ILE A 19 -10.19 -0.08 -4.41
N ASN A 20 -10.15 -1.37 -4.11
CA ASN A 20 -10.14 -1.88 -2.74
C ASN A 20 -8.89 -2.71 -2.51
N GLY A 21 -8.41 -2.73 -1.27
CA GLY A 21 -7.34 -3.62 -0.88
C GLY A 21 -7.19 -3.73 0.63
N VAL A 22 -6.45 -4.74 1.05
CA VAL A 22 -6.17 -5.07 2.45
C VAL A 22 -4.65 -4.99 2.62
N PRO A 23 -4.12 -3.93 3.26
CA PRO A 23 -2.70 -3.87 3.58
C PRO A 23 -2.35 -4.86 4.69
N ASP A 24 -1.16 -5.45 4.64
CA ASP A 24 -0.71 -6.43 5.65
C ASP A 24 -0.68 -5.83 7.07
N ALA A 25 -0.29 -4.56 7.20
CA ALA A 25 -0.29 -3.88 8.48
C ALA A 25 -0.56 -2.38 8.36
N ILE A 26 -1.26 -1.83 9.35
CA ILE A 26 -1.42 -0.38 9.50
C ILE A 26 -1.16 -0.01 10.96
N PHE A 27 -0.20 0.89 11.14
CA PHE A 27 0.12 1.49 12.43
C PHE A 27 -0.37 2.93 12.45
N ARG A 28 -1.12 3.28 13.49
CA ARG A 28 -1.49 4.67 13.77
C ARG A 28 -0.70 5.16 14.98
N HIS A 29 0.01 6.27 14.81
CA HIS A 29 0.66 6.93 15.93
C HIS A 29 -0.42 7.41 16.93
N LEU A 30 -0.16 7.24 18.23
CA LEU A 30 -1.18 7.51 19.26
C LEU A 30 -1.50 9.00 19.40
N VAL A 31 -0.46 9.84 19.38
CA VAL A 31 -0.59 11.30 19.59
C VAL A 31 -0.58 12.09 18.27
N LYS A 32 0.42 11.87 17.41
CA LYS A 32 0.58 12.61 16.15
C LYS A 32 -0.39 12.09 15.07
N PRO A 33 -0.90 12.93 14.16
CA PRO A 33 -1.71 12.51 13.02
C PRO A 33 -0.82 11.82 11.97
N LYS A 34 -0.32 10.63 12.28
CA LYS A 34 0.60 9.85 11.45
C LYS A 34 0.15 8.39 11.35
N TYR A 35 0.17 7.89 10.12
CA TYR A 35 -0.07 6.48 9.79
C TYR A 35 1.14 5.90 9.08
N ILE A 36 1.40 4.61 9.32
CA ILE A 36 2.41 3.82 8.62
C ILE A 36 1.71 2.59 8.06
N VAL A 37 1.83 2.38 6.75
CA VAL A 37 1.38 1.17 6.05
C VAL A 37 2.58 0.21 5.97
N GLY A 38 2.42 -1.01 6.46
CA GLY A 38 3.40 -2.09 6.33
C GLY A 38 2.96 -3.09 5.26
N GLU A 39 3.90 -3.51 4.44
CA GLU A 39 3.73 -4.54 3.42
C GLU A 39 4.91 -5.50 3.49
N LEU A 40 4.65 -6.78 3.77
CA LEU A 40 5.66 -7.82 3.95
C LEU A 40 5.89 -8.58 2.65
N LYS A 41 7.17 -8.81 2.32
CA LYS A 41 7.58 -9.61 1.17
C LYS A 41 8.47 -10.76 1.63
N GLY A 42 8.07 -11.99 1.33
CA GLY A 42 8.77 -13.22 1.72
C GLY A 42 10.13 -13.45 1.04
N ARG A 43 10.64 -12.49 0.26
CA ARG A 43 11.90 -12.55 -0.48
C ARG A 43 12.94 -11.61 0.14
N ARG A 44 14.22 -11.88 -0.13
CA ARG A 44 15.30 -10.92 0.10
C ARG A 44 15.28 -9.85 -0.99
N LEU A 45 15.72 -8.64 -0.66
CA LEU A 45 15.96 -7.63 -1.68
C LEU A 45 17.36 -7.87 -2.24
N ASN A 46 17.47 -8.36 -3.48
CA ASN A 46 18.78 -8.50 -4.12
C ASN A 46 19.49 -7.13 -4.09
N PRO A 47 20.73 -7.02 -3.57
CA PRO A 47 21.44 -5.75 -3.43
C PRO A 47 21.58 -4.96 -4.74
N LYS A 48 21.56 -5.65 -5.89
CA LYS A 48 21.62 -5.05 -7.22
C LYS A 48 20.23 -4.77 -7.83
N ALA A 49 19.16 -5.30 -7.24
CA ALA A 49 17.81 -5.17 -7.75
C ALA A 49 17.04 -4.03 -7.09
N LYS A 50 16.26 -3.32 -7.90
CA LYS A 50 15.31 -2.32 -7.42
C LYS A 50 14.07 -3.00 -6.83
N ILE A 51 13.28 -2.24 -6.08
CA ILE A 51 11.91 -2.64 -5.70
C ILE A 51 11.15 -2.98 -6.99
N ARG A 52 10.41 -4.10 -7.03
CA ARG A 52 9.66 -4.45 -8.23
C ARG A 52 8.53 -3.43 -8.43
N GLY A 53 8.28 -3.02 -9.67
CA GLY A 53 7.32 -1.96 -9.97
C GLY A 53 5.93 -2.21 -9.37
N TYR A 54 5.45 -3.46 -9.43
CA TYR A 54 4.14 -3.81 -8.86
C TYR A 54 4.11 -3.77 -7.32
N GLU A 55 5.21 -4.08 -6.63
CA GLU A 55 5.30 -3.98 -5.16
C GLU A 55 5.27 -2.52 -4.73
N TYR A 56 5.97 -1.66 -5.49
CA TYR A 56 5.94 -0.21 -5.28
C TYR A 56 4.55 0.36 -5.54
N ALA A 57 3.90 -0.07 -6.63
CA ALA A 57 2.56 0.38 -6.98
C ALA A 57 1.52 -0.06 -5.92
N GLN A 58 1.64 -1.29 -5.41
CA GLN A 58 0.76 -1.82 -4.36
C GLN A 58 0.84 -0.98 -3.08
N ILE A 59 2.04 -0.75 -2.56
CA ILE A 59 2.17 0.06 -1.33
C ILE A 59 1.78 1.53 -1.58
N MET A 60 2.07 2.10 -2.76
CA MET A 60 1.65 3.45 -3.12
C MET A 60 0.13 3.60 -3.16
N LEU A 61 -0.59 2.59 -3.66
CA LEU A 61 -2.05 2.54 -3.62
C LEU A 61 -2.56 2.57 -2.17
N TYR A 62 -2.00 1.75 -1.29
CA TYR A 62 -2.44 1.71 0.11
C TYR A 62 -2.15 3.04 0.84
N ILE A 63 -0.94 3.59 0.69
CA ILE A 63 -0.59 4.91 1.24
C ILE A 63 -1.57 5.96 0.74
N GLY A 64 -1.83 5.98 -0.58
CA GLY A 64 -2.72 6.97 -1.19
C GLY A 64 -4.18 6.83 -0.75
N ILE A 65 -4.71 5.61 -0.65
CA ILE A 65 -6.05 5.35 -0.11
C ILE A 65 -6.16 5.86 1.33
N LEU A 66 -5.18 5.53 2.19
CA LEU A 66 -5.16 6.03 3.57
C LEU A 66 -5.01 7.55 3.61
N LYS A 67 -4.18 8.15 2.76
CA LYS A 67 -3.99 9.60 2.69
C LYS A 67 -5.26 10.32 2.22
N LYS A 68 -6.06 9.72 1.34
CA LYS A 68 -7.37 10.26 0.97
C LYS A 68 -8.38 10.18 2.11
N LYS A 69 -8.36 9.09 2.88
CA LYS A 69 -9.22 8.90 4.06
C LYS A 69 -8.84 9.82 5.23
N TYR A 70 -7.55 10.02 5.45
CA TYR A 70 -6.98 10.80 6.55
C TYR A 70 -6.15 11.97 5.99
N TRP A 71 -6.81 12.88 5.30
CA TRP A 71 -6.15 13.93 4.49
C TRP A 71 -5.25 14.88 5.30
N LEU A 72 -5.58 15.14 6.57
CA LEU A 72 -4.75 15.93 7.50
C LEU A 72 -3.56 15.16 8.08
N SER A 73 -3.52 13.83 7.95
CA SER A 73 -2.47 13.00 8.54
C SER A 73 -1.31 12.77 7.59
N SER A 74 -0.09 12.63 8.12
CA SER A 74 1.02 12.05 7.38
C SER A 74 0.78 10.55 7.19
N VAL A 75 1.03 10.03 5.99
CA VAL A 75 0.93 8.61 5.69
C VAL A 75 2.19 8.18 4.95
N GLU A 76 2.89 7.20 5.50
CA GLU A 76 4.12 6.63 4.94
C GLU A 76 3.98 5.13 4.80
N GLY A 77 4.79 4.52 3.93
CA GLY A 77 4.90 3.08 3.75
C GLY A 77 6.21 2.50 4.26
N ARG A 78 6.17 1.22 4.63
CA ARG A 78 7.32 0.36 4.89
C ARG A 78 7.15 -0.91 4.07
N LEU A 79 7.99 -1.09 3.05
CA LEU A 79 8.16 -2.37 2.37
C LEU A 79 9.20 -3.18 3.13
N VAL A 80 8.75 -4.28 3.75
CA VAL A 80 9.57 -5.13 4.60
C VAL A 80 9.97 -6.38 3.83
N TYR A 81 11.26 -6.53 3.54
CA TYR A 81 11.87 -7.73 3.00
C TYR A 81 12.52 -8.54 4.11
N LYS A 82 12.94 -9.77 3.82
CA LYS A 82 13.61 -10.65 4.81
C LYS A 82 14.86 -10.04 5.46
N ASP A 83 15.55 -9.16 4.75
CA ASP A 83 16.87 -8.61 5.10
C ASP A 83 16.92 -7.08 5.11
N SER A 84 15.83 -6.40 4.76
CA SER A 84 15.84 -4.95 4.61
C SER A 84 14.44 -4.35 4.70
N VAL A 85 14.37 -3.09 5.10
CA VAL A 85 13.15 -2.30 5.09
C VAL A 85 13.36 -1.08 4.19
N LYS A 86 12.40 -0.84 3.28
CA LYS A 86 12.39 0.33 2.41
C LYS A 86 11.27 1.28 2.82
N HIS A 87 11.65 2.54 3.01
CA HIS A 87 10.73 3.61 3.37
C HIS A 87 10.14 4.20 2.09
N ILE A 88 8.82 4.29 2.04
CA ILE A 88 8.09 4.79 0.87
C ILE A 88 7.27 5.99 1.31
N TYR A 89 7.45 7.12 0.64
CA TYR A 89 6.70 8.34 0.91
C TYR A 89 5.52 8.45 -0.03
N PHE A 90 4.49 9.19 0.36
CA PHE A 90 3.33 9.38 -0.49
C PHE A 90 3.67 10.27 -1.70
N GLU A 91 3.56 9.70 -2.90
CA GLU A 91 3.71 10.43 -4.16
C GLU A 91 2.35 10.61 -4.84
N ARG A 92 1.81 11.84 -4.74
CA ARG A 92 0.46 12.14 -5.23
C ARG A 92 0.31 11.88 -6.73
N ASN A 93 1.30 12.22 -7.53
CA ASN A 93 1.23 12.09 -8.99
C ASN A 93 1.19 10.62 -9.39
N LEU A 94 2.13 9.82 -8.90
CA LEU A 94 2.15 8.38 -9.13
C LEU A 94 0.87 7.69 -8.64
N PHE A 95 0.37 8.04 -7.44
CA PHE A 95 -0.91 7.51 -6.98
C PHE A 95 -2.05 7.81 -7.96
N ASN A 96 -2.16 9.06 -8.43
CA ASN A 96 -3.20 9.43 -9.39
C ASN A 96 -3.04 8.70 -10.73
N GLU A 97 -1.81 8.50 -11.20
CA GLU A 97 -1.51 7.73 -12.41
C GLU A 97 -1.96 6.27 -12.27
N ILE A 98 -1.60 5.60 -11.17
CA ILE A 98 -2.01 4.20 -10.92
C ILE A 98 -3.54 4.10 -10.87
N ILE A 99 -4.22 5.02 -10.17
CA ILE A 99 -5.69 5.03 -10.10
C ILE A 99 -6.32 5.18 -11.50
N ARG A 100 -5.73 5.99 -12.38
CA ARG A 100 -6.20 6.20 -13.76
C ARG A 100 -6.04 4.96 -14.65
N MET A 101 -5.21 4.00 -14.28
CA MET A 101 -5.05 2.74 -15.02
C MET A 101 -6.23 1.76 -14.80
N LYS A 102 -7.12 2.02 -13.82
CA LYS A 102 -8.24 1.12 -13.50
C LYS A 102 -9.09 0.71 -14.71
N PRO A 103 -9.54 1.61 -15.60
CA PRO A 103 -10.38 1.21 -16.73
C PRO A 103 -9.66 0.24 -17.66
N ALA A 104 -8.37 0.49 -17.94
CA ALA A 104 -7.55 -0.40 -18.75
C ALA A 104 -7.40 -1.78 -18.10
N ALA A 105 -7.17 -1.83 -16.77
CA ALA A 105 -7.10 -3.09 -16.03
C ALA A 105 -8.42 -3.87 -16.08
N LEU A 106 -9.56 -3.19 -15.93
CA LEU A 106 -10.89 -3.83 -16.04
C LEU A 106 -11.15 -4.38 -17.44
N THR A 107 -10.76 -3.66 -18.50
CA THR A 107 -10.88 -4.16 -19.88
C THR A 107 -10.12 -5.47 -20.08
N VAL A 108 -8.93 -5.60 -19.50
CA VAL A 108 -8.14 -6.85 -19.59
C VAL A 108 -8.80 -7.96 -18.79
N ILE A 109 -9.23 -7.69 -17.55
CA ILE A 109 -9.88 -8.70 -16.69
C ILE A 109 -11.16 -9.24 -17.33
N ASN A 110 -12.01 -8.35 -17.87
CA ASN A 110 -13.27 -8.75 -18.49
C ASN A 110 -13.10 -9.54 -19.79
N ARG A 111 -11.91 -9.53 -20.41
CA ARG A 111 -11.60 -10.38 -21.58
C ARG A 111 -11.15 -11.79 -21.19
N LEU A 112 -10.76 -11.98 -19.93
CA LEU A 112 -10.32 -13.26 -19.38
C LEU A 112 -11.48 -14.04 -18.73
N GLN A 113 -12.67 -13.43 -18.68
CA GLN A 113 -13.92 -14.01 -18.20
C GLN A 113 -14.79 -14.42 -19.38
#